data_AF-A0A0K8QCL8-F1
#
_entry.id   AF-A0A0K8QCL8-F1
#
_cell.length_a   1.000
_cell.length_b   1.000
_cell.length_c   1.000
_cell.angle_alpha   90.00
_cell.angle_beta   90.00
_cell.angle_gamma   90.00
#
_symmetry.space_group_name_H-M   'P 1'
#
loop_
_entity.id
_entity.type
_entity.pdbx_description
1 polymer ?
#
loop_
_entity_poly.entity_id
_entity_poly.type
_entity_poly.pdbx_seq_one_letter_code
_entity_poly.pdbx_strand_id
1 'polypeptide(L)' 'MASVRDAIHADVALIKALKADGKGNLVYRKTARNFGPIMAAAAKHTIVQVSEIVPTGALDPENVVTPGIYVNSIVKVA' A
#
# COMPACT_ATOMS: atom_id res chain seq x y z
N MET A 1 -12.56 -33.87 -0.69
CA MET A 1 -11.69 -33.30 0.35
C MET A 1 -10.95 -32.14 -0.28
N ALA A 2 -11.26 -30.89 0.10
CA ALA A 2 -10.85 -29.69 -0.63
C ALA A 2 -9.34 -29.41 -0.45
N SER A 3 -8.68 -29.07 -1.56
CA SER A 3 -7.29 -28.58 -1.62
C SER A 3 -7.19 -27.23 -0.88
N VAL A 4 -6.83 -27.23 0.40
CA VAL A 4 -6.38 -26.01 1.09
C VAL A 4 -5.05 -25.58 0.48
N ARG A 5 -4.98 -24.36 -0.05
CA ARG A 5 -3.74 -23.75 -0.56
C ARG A 5 -3.13 -22.89 0.53
N ASP A 6 -1.81 -22.94 0.67
CA ASP A 6 -1.08 -22.18 1.67
C ASP A 6 -1.10 -20.67 1.39
N ALA A 7 -0.90 -19.88 2.44
CA ALA A 7 -0.76 -18.43 2.34
C ALA A 7 0.53 -18.06 1.58
N ILE A 8 0.43 -17.07 0.69
CA ILE A 8 1.58 -16.55 -0.04
C ILE A 8 2.19 -15.39 0.74
N HIS A 9 3.47 -15.54 1.08
CA HIS A 9 4.28 -14.48 1.67
C HIS A 9 5.47 -14.16 0.77
N ALA A 10 5.76 -12.87 0.62
CA ALA A 10 6.85 -12.39 -0.20
C ALA A 10 7.93 -11.70 0.65
N ASP A 11 9.16 -11.68 0.16
CA ASP A 11 10.20 -10.83 0.76
C ASP A 11 9.95 -9.35 0.44
N VAL A 12 9.45 -9.05 -0.76
CA VAL A 12 9.19 -7.68 -1.22
C VAL A 12 7.83 -7.57 -1.92
N ALA A 13 7.08 -6.50 -1.63
CA ALA A 13 5.92 -6.07 -2.39
C ALA A 13 6.20 -4.73 -3.08
N LEU A 14 5.99 -4.68 -4.39
CA LEU A 14 6.01 -3.44 -5.17
C LEU A 14 4.57 -3.03 -5.48
N ILE A 15 4.12 -1.91 -4.92
CA ILE A 15 2.74 -1.45 -5.08
C ILE A 15 2.65 -0.02 -5.61
N LYS A 16 1.55 0.30 -6.28
CA LYS A 16 1.24 1.64 -6.76
C LYS A 16 0.04 2.20 -5.99
N ALA A 17 0.19 3.37 -5.42
CA ALA A 17 -0.90 4.13 -4.82
C ALA A 17 -1.02 5.51 -5.48
N LEU A 18 -2.11 6.23 -5.21
CA LEU A 18 -2.31 7.59 -5.73
C LEU A 18 -1.49 8.59 -4.91
N LYS A 19 -1.74 8.63 -3.60
CA LYS A 19 -1.03 9.51 -2.67
C LYS A 19 -0.58 8.74 -1.44
N ALA A 20 0.51 9.21 -0.85
CA ALA A 20 0.93 8.84 0.49
C ALA A 20 1.03 10.06 1.39
N ASP A 21 0.79 9.92 2.69
CA ASP A 21 1.20 10.92 3.67
C ASP A 21 2.60 10.62 4.24
N GLY A 22 3.13 11.54 5.07
CA GLY A 22 4.43 11.38 5.71
C GLY A 22 4.52 10.23 6.72
N LYS A 23 3.40 9.61 7.11
CA LYS A 23 3.37 8.40 7.97
C LYS A 23 3.23 7.11 7.17
N GLY A 24 3.13 7.19 5.85
CA GLY A 24 3.01 6.04 4.97
C GLY A 24 1.58 5.62 4.64
N ASN A 25 0.57 6.36 5.11
CA ASN A 25 -0.82 6.03 4.80
C ASN A 25 -1.11 6.24 3.32
N LEU A 26 -1.81 5.29 2.68
CA LEU A 26 -2.04 5.32 1.24
C LEU A 26 -3.52 5.45 0.89
N VAL A 27 -3.78 6.24 -0.13
CA VAL A 27 -5.06 6.29 -0.85
C VAL A 27 -4.88 5.85 -2.29
N TYR A 28 -5.91 5.24 -2.87
CA TYR A 28 -5.89 4.68 -4.21
C TYR A 28 -6.97 5.32 -5.08
N ARG A 29 -6.74 5.36 -6.40
CA ARG A 29 -7.71 5.90 -7.36
C ARG A 29 -8.56 4.79 -7.96
N LYS A 30 -9.84 4.73 -7.57
CA LYS A 30 -10.84 3.82 -8.18
C LYS A 30 -10.33 2.36 -8.20
N THR A 31 -10.32 1.73 -9.37
CA THR A 31 -9.92 0.33 -9.58
C THR A 31 -8.42 0.07 -9.39
N ALA A 32 -7.58 1.11 -9.30
CA ALA A 32 -6.15 0.96 -8.99
C ALA A 32 -5.87 0.43 -7.58
N ARG A 33 -6.92 0.29 -6.74
CA ARG A 33 -6.85 -0.33 -5.42
C ARG A 33 -6.58 -1.85 -5.45
N ASN A 34 -6.93 -2.54 -6.53
CA ASN A 34 -6.85 -3.99 -6.75
C ASN A 34 -6.16 -4.85 -5.65
N PHE A 35 -4.91 -5.28 -5.87
CA PHE A 35 -4.12 -6.14 -5.00
C PHE A 35 -3.19 -5.36 -4.07
N GLY A 36 -3.02 -4.06 -4.27
CA GLY A 36 -2.05 -3.24 -3.53
C GLY A 36 -2.13 -3.43 -2.00
N PRO A 37 -3.30 -3.24 -1.37
CA PRO A 37 -3.43 -3.35 0.09
C PRO A 37 -3.13 -4.75 0.64
N ILE A 38 -3.58 -5.80 -0.05
CA ILE A 38 -3.35 -7.17 0.41
C ILE A 38 -1.89 -7.60 0.21
N MET A 39 -1.24 -7.14 -0.87
CA MET A 39 0.18 -7.40 -1.11
C MET A 39 1.07 -6.67 -0.09
N ALA A 40 0.69 -5.44 0.31
CA ALA A 40 1.40 -4.68 1.33
C ALA A 40 1.44 -5.40 2.69
N ALA A 41 0.36 -6.09 3.04
CA ALA A 41 0.28 -6.88 4.28
C ALA A 41 0.94 -8.26 4.18
N ALA A 42 1.21 -8.74 2.98
CA ALA A 42 1.75 -10.08 2.73
C ALA A 42 3.27 -10.12 2.49
N ALA A 43 3.96 -8.98 2.62
CA ALA A 43 5.39 -8.89 2.38
C ALA A 43 6.19 -8.41 3.59
N LYS A 44 7.45 -8.84 3.69
CA LYS A 44 8.39 -8.33 4.71
C LYS A 44 8.77 -6.87 4.47
N HIS A 45 8.89 -6.46 3.20
CA HIS A 45 9.24 -5.10 2.83
C HIS A 45 8.37 -4.59 1.68
N THR A 46 7.58 -3.55 1.94
CA THR A 46 6.67 -2.94 0.96
C THR A 46 7.25 -1.61 0.45
N ILE A 47 7.44 -1.54 -0.85
CA ILE A 47 7.89 -0.34 -1.57
C ILE A 47 6.72 0.18 -2.41
N VAL A 48 6.39 1.45 -2.21
CA VAL A 48 5.21 2.09 -2.80
C VAL A 48 5.65 3.19 -3.74
N GLN A 49 5.24 3.11 -5.00
CA GLN A 49 5.28 4.27 -5.88
C GLN A 49 3.97 5.08 -5.74
N VAL A 50 4.10 6.40 -5.64
CA VAL A 50 2.97 7.34 -5.57
C VAL A 50 3.14 8.51 -6.52
N SER A 51 2.03 9.08 -6.97
CA SER A 51 2.05 10.32 -7.75
C SER A 51 2.31 11.55 -6.87
N GLU A 52 1.86 11.50 -5.61
CA GLU A 52 1.97 12.63 -4.70
C GLU A 52 2.29 12.16 -3.27
N ILE A 53 3.18 12.89 -2.59
CA ILE A 53 3.37 12.78 -1.14
C ILE A 53 2.79 14.05 -0.54
N VAL A 54 1.82 13.89 0.37
CA VAL A 54 1.13 15.00 1.05
C VAL A 54 1.58 15.10 2.51
N PRO A 55 1.36 16.24 3.19
CA PRO A 55 1.65 16.37 4.61
C PRO A 55 0.89 15.33 5.46
N THR A 56 1.50 14.90 6.56
CA THR A 56 0.83 14.03 7.54
C THR A 56 -0.47 14.65 8.03
N GLY A 57 -1.56 13.87 8.00
CA GLY A 57 -2.90 14.34 8.39
C GLY A 57 -3.67 15.04 7.27
N ALA A 58 -3.08 15.22 6.08
CA ALA A 58 -3.80 15.77 4.92
C ALA A 58 -4.68 14.73 4.20
N LEU A 59 -4.48 13.44 4.47
CA LEU A 59 -5.38 12.38 4.02
C LEU A 59 -6.54 12.26 5.01
N ASP A 60 -7.76 12.22 4.47
CA ASP A 60 -8.95 11.87 5.26
C ASP A 60 -8.80 10.44 5.80
N PRO A 61 -8.81 10.24 7.13
CA PRO A 61 -8.65 8.93 7.75
C PRO A 61 -9.63 7.88 7.23
N GLU A 62 -10.88 8.27 6.89
CA GLU A 62 -11.90 7.35 6.38
C GLU A 62 -11.60 6.87 4.95
N ASN A 63 -10.72 7.59 4.23
CA ASN A 63 -10.30 7.25 2.88
C ASN A 63 -8.97 6.49 2.84
N VAL A 64 -8.26 6.35 3.97
CA VAL A 64 -7.02 5.57 4.04
C VAL A 64 -7.34 4.09 3.85
N VAL A 65 -6.75 3.49 2.82
CA VAL A 65 -6.99 2.09 2.49
C VAL A 65 -5.87 1.20 3.03
N THR A 66 -4.62 1.65 2.90
CA THR A 66 -3.46 0.93 3.41
C THR A 66 -2.84 1.78 4.51
N PRO A 67 -2.99 1.36 5.77
CA PRO A 67 -2.31 2.01 6.88
C PRO A 67 -0.79 1.98 6.70
N GLY A 68 -0.11 3.06 7.10
CA GLY A 68 1.34 3.19 6.94
C GLY A 68 2.19 2.12 7.64
N ILE A 69 1.61 1.37 8.59
CA ILE A 69 2.29 0.24 9.24
C ILE A 69 2.71 -0.87 8.26
N TYR A 70 2.02 -0.99 7.13
CA TYR A 70 2.34 -1.95 6.07
C TYR A 70 3.29 -1.39 5.01
N VAL A 71 3.81 -0.17 5.20
CA VAL A 71 4.59 0.56 4.20
C VAL A 71 5.98 0.85 4.76
N ASN A 72 7.02 0.36 4.08
CA ASN A 72 8.40 0.54 4.50
C ASN A 72 9.12 1.64 3.70
N SER A 73 8.79 1.81 2.42
CA SER A 73 9.44 2.79 1.55
C SER A 73 8.46 3.40 0.58
N ILE A 74 8.57 4.72 0.38
CA ILE A 74 7.73 5.47 -0.56
C ILE A 74 8.64 6.19 -1.55
N VAL A 75 8.32 6.06 -2.83
CA VAL A 75 8.98 6.78 -3.92
C VAL A 75 7.93 7.58 -4.67
N LYS A 76 8.13 8.90 -4.76
CA LYS A 76 7.32 9.74 -5.62
C LYS A 76 7.85 9.62 -7.06
N VAL A 77 6.97 9.25 -7.99
CA VAL A 77 7.29 9.16 -9.43
C VAL A 77 6.41 10.15 -10.18
N ALA A 78 7.07 11.02 -10.97
CA ALA A 78 6.44 12.07 -11.78
C ALA A 78 5.79 11.49 -13.05
#